data_AF-A0A3D1SG42-F1
#
_entry.id   AF-A0A3D1SG42-F1
#
_cell.length_a   1.000
_cell.length_b   1.000
_cell.length_c   1.000
_cell.angle_alpha   90.00
_cell.angle_beta   90.00
_cell.angle_gamma   90.00
#
_symmetry.space_group_name_H-M   'P 1'
#
loop_
_entity.id
_entity.type
_entity.pdbx_description
1 polymer ?
#
loop_
_entity_poly.entity_id
_entity_poly.type
_entity_poly.pdbx_seq_one_letter_code
_entity_poly.pdbx_strand_id
1 'polypeptide(L)'
;MLTVFRNAWVDTALRKKILYTLFIIILFRLGSSIFVPFLNNEGIKDLIGDASLLNYLDTMTGGALSQGTLLAMSITPYINASIIIQLLTVAIPPLERLSKEGEEGRKKINKITKFTSLGIAVIQAVAFYFTLRGGARTEYGVTELLKYGEGSDMFAQVLSAITIVACFVAGASVIIWLGDRINE
;
A
#
# COMPACT_ATOMS: atom_id res chain seq x y z
N MET A 1 -27.98 3.61 -21.59
CA MET A 1 -27.02 3.47 -20.46
C MET A 1 -27.68 2.93 -19.20
N LEU A 2 -28.81 3.48 -18.72
CA LEU A 2 -29.56 2.97 -17.55
C LEU A 2 -30.03 1.50 -17.69
N THR A 3 -30.30 1.03 -18.91
CA THR A 3 -30.64 -0.37 -19.19
C THR A 3 -29.47 -1.33 -18.93
N VAL A 4 -28.22 -0.87 -19.05
CA VAL A 4 -27.02 -1.68 -18.78
C VAL A 4 -26.87 -1.93 -17.27
N PHE A 5 -27.09 -0.90 -16.45
CA PHE A 5 -27.13 -1.04 -15.00
C PHE A 5 -28.29 -1.94 -14.54
N ARG A 6 -29.48 -1.80 -15.15
CA ARG A 6 -30.62 -2.68 -14.85
C ARG A 6 -30.31 -4.14 -15.21
N ASN A 7 -29.74 -4.39 -16.40
CA ASN A 7 -29.41 -5.74 -16.84
C ASN A 7 -28.29 -6.37 -16.02
N ALA A 8 -27.30 -5.59 -15.57
CA ALA A 8 -26.25 -6.05 -14.67
C ALA A 8 -26.80 -6.47 -13.28
N TRP A 9 -27.91 -5.88 -12.85
CA TRP A 9 -28.57 -6.25 -11.58
C TRP A 9 -29.51 -7.46 -11.70
N VAL A 10 -30.06 -7.68 -12.90
CA VAL A 10 -30.95 -8.82 -13.20
C VAL A 10 -30.14 -10.11 -13.36
N ASP A 11 -28.95 -10.03 -13.95
CA ASP A 11 -28.06 -11.19 -14.07
C ASP A 11 -27.50 -11.58 -12.69
N THR A 12 -27.80 -12.80 -12.26
CA THR A 12 -27.44 -13.32 -10.94
C THR A 12 -25.93 -13.52 -10.78
N ALA A 13 -25.20 -13.77 -11.87
CA ALA A 13 -23.74 -13.89 -11.85
C ALA A 13 -23.07 -12.51 -11.70
N LEU A 14 -23.52 -11.51 -12.46
CA LEU A 14 -23.00 -10.15 -12.36
C LEU A 14 -23.31 -9.51 -11.01
N ARG A 15 -24.53 -9.69 -10.48
CA ARG A 15 -24.91 -9.21 -9.15
C ARG A 15 -23.99 -9.77 -8.05
N LYS A 16 -23.66 -11.06 -8.10
CA LYS A 16 -22.72 -11.69 -7.14
C LYS A 16 -21.33 -11.07 -7.23
N LYS A 17 -20.81 -10.82 -8.44
CA LYS A 17 -19.52 -10.15 -8.63
C LYS A 17 -19.53 -8.71 -8.08
N ILE A 18 -20.57 -7.94 -8.38
CA ILE A 18 -20.71 -6.56 -7.89
C ILE A 18 -20.76 -6.53 -6.35
N LEU A 19 -21.56 -7.40 -5.72
CA LEU A 19 -21.63 -7.50 -4.26
C LEU A 19 -20.29 -7.92 -3.64
N TYR A 20 -19.55 -8.82 -4.30
CA TYR A 20 -18.23 -9.24 -3.86
C TYR A 20 -17.19 -8.10 -3.93
N THR A 21 -17.16 -7.35 -5.03
CA THR A 21 -16.31 -6.16 -5.15
C THR A 21 -16.66 -5.12 -4.09
N LEU A 22 -17.95 -4.87 -3.85
CA LEU A 22 -18.41 -3.91 -2.85
C LEU A 22 -18.04 -4.36 -1.42
N PHE A 23 -18.12 -5.66 -1.13
CA PHE A 23 -17.64 -6.25 0.11
C PHE A 23 -16.14 -6.03 0.32
N ILE A 24 -15.32 -6.21 -0.72
CA ILE A 24 -13.88 -5.96 -0.65
C ILE A 24 -13.57 -4.47 -0.39
N ILE A 25 -14.32 -3.55 -1.02
CA ILE A 25 -14.16 -2.11 -0.77
C ILE A 25 -14.45 -1.77 0.71
N ILE A 26 -15.48 -2.39 1.30
CA ILE A 26 -15.78 -2.23 2.73
C ILE A 26 -14.62 -2.76 3.59
N LEU A 27 -14.08 -3.94 3.28
CA LEU A 27 -12.91 -4.48 3.99
C LEU A 27 -11.68 -3.57 3.87
N PHE A 28 -11.43 -3.02 2.69
CA PHE A 28 -10.37 -2.03 2.49
C PHE A 28 -10.58 -0.81 3.40
N ARG A 29 -11.81 -0.30 3.50
CA ARG A 29 -12.10 0.87 4.34
C ARG A 29 -12.00 0.58 5.84
N LEU A 30 -12.37 -0.64 6.26
CA LEU A 30 -12.14 -1.09 7.64
C LEU A 30 -10.64 -1.21 7.93
N GLY A 31 -9.86 -1.78 6.99
CA GLY A 31 -8.41 -1.87 7.09
C GLY A 31 -7.72 -0.51 7.13
N SER A 32 -8.22 0.48 6.38
CA SER A 32 -7.73 1.87 6.42
C SER A 32 -8.15 2.63 7.67
N SER A 33 -8.86 1.99 8.60
CA SER A 33 -9.20 2.56 9.92
C SER A 33 -8.39 1.90 11.04
N ILE A 34 -7.55 0.92 10.72
CA ILE A 34 -6.65 0.25 11.67
C ILE A 34 -5.34 1.02 11.72
N PHE A 35 -5.07 1.66 12.86
CA PHE A 35 -3.84 2.41 13.09
C PHE A 35 -2.66 1.47 13.34
N VAL A 36 -1.48 1.82 12.81
CA VAL A 36 -0.25 1.09 13.12
C VAL A 36 0.17 1.43 14.55
N PRO A 37 0.48 0.43 15.39
CA PRO A 37 0.95 0.69 16.75
C PRO A 37 2.26 1.50 16.71
N PHE A 38 2.48 2.29 17.76
CA PHE A 38 3.68 3.13 17.97
C PHE A 38 3.78 4.41 17.12
N LEU A 39 2.78 4.73 16.29
CA LEU A 39 2.71 6.02 15.56
C LEU A 39 1.84 7.04 16.32
N ASN A 40 2.28 8.30 16.30
CA ASN A 40 1.46 9.44 16.72
C ASN A 40 0.73 10.04 15.50
N ASN A 41 -0.58 9.79 15.40
CA ASN A 41 -1.40 10.18 14.26
C ASN A 41 -1.60 11.71 14.15
N GLU A 42 -1.49 12.44 15.26
CA GLU A 42 -1.65 13.91 15.25
C GLU A 42 -0.44 14.58 14.58
N GLY A 43 0.78 14.16 14.94
CA GLY A 43 1.99 14.69 14.30
C GLY A 43 2.15 14.30 12.82
N ILE A 44 1.62 13.14 12.41
CA ILE A 44 1.62 12.72 10.99
C ILE A 44 0.68 13.61 10.16
N LYS A 45 -0.47 14.01 10.71
CA LYS A 45 -1.40 14.91 10.03
C LYS A 45 -0.81 16.28 9.79
N ASP A 46 -0.11 16.82 10.79
CA ASP A 46 0.52 18.15 10.68
C ASP A 46 1.63 18.14 9.61
N LEU A 47 2.45 17.08 9.56
CA LEU A 47 3.45 16.91 8.50
C LEU A 47 2.88 16.87 7.09
N ILE A 48 1.75 16.20 6.91
CA ILE A 48 1.13 16.05 5.60
C ILE A 48 0.37 17.33 5.21
N GLY A 49 -0.17 18.06 6.18
CA GLY A 49 -0.79 19.36 5.99
C GLY A 49 0.15 20.39 5.35
N ASP A 50 1.41 20.42 5.82
CA ASP A 50 2.41 21.38 5.34
C ASP A 50 3.06 20.98 4.01
N ALA A 51 3.06 19.69 3.66
CA ALA A 51 3.73 19.19 2.46
C ALA A 51 2.73 18.88 1.32
N SER A 52 2.65 19.79 0.34
CA SER A 52 1.78 19.67 -0.85
C SER A 52 1.90 18.30 -1.56
N LEU A 53 3.11 17.79 -1.76
CA LEU A 53 3.33 16.47 -2.38
C LEU A 53 2.82 15.31 -1.51
N LEU A 54 2.98 15.37 -0.18
CA LEU A 54 2.48 14.33 0.71
C LEU A 54 0.95 14.33 0.78
N ASN A 55 0.31 15.50 0.65
CA ASN A 55 -1.14 15.63 0.60
C ASN A 55 -1.72 14.97 -0.67
N TYR A 56 -1.06 15.14 -1.83
CA TYR A 56 -1.43 14.41 -3.05
C TYR A 56 -1.31 12.89 -2.86
N LEU A 57 -0.22 12.43 -2.24
CA LEU A 57 -0.04 11.01 -1.93
C LEU A 57 -1.09 10.49 -0.94
N ASP A 58 -1.50 11.28 0.05
CA ASP A 58 -2.56 10.92 0.98
C ASP A 58 -3.93 10.79 0.29
N THR A 59 -4.23 11.69 -0.63
CA THR A 59 -5.45 11.62 -1.45
C THR A 59 -5.45 10.35 -2.32
N MET A 60 -4.31 9.99 -2.91
CA MET A 60 -4.15 8.75 -3.69
C MET A 60 -4.30 7.49 -2.84
N THR A 61 -3.98 7.56 -1.54
CA THR A 61 -4.11 6.44 -0.60
C THR A 61 -5.46 6.44 0.14
N GLY A 62 -6.34 7.41 -0.14
CA GLY A 62 -7.68 7.50 0.46
C GLY A 62 -7.71 8.00 1.91
N GLY A 63 -6.69 8.78 2.31
CA GLY A 63 -6.52 9.28 3.68
C GLY A 63 -5.79 8.30 4.61
N ALA A 64 -5.25 7.20 4.07
CA ALA A 64 -4.59 6.15 4.84
C ALA A 64 -3.20 6.57 5.34
N LEU A 65 -2.56 7.51 4.64
CA LEU A 65 -1.20 8.00 4.94
C LEU A 65 -1.23 9.03 6.08
N SER A 66 -2.16 10.00 6.04
CA SER A 66 -2.36 10.99 7.12
C SER A 66 -2.82 10.39 8.42
N GLN A 67 -3.47 9.23 8.36
CA GLN A 67 -3.89 8.50 9.54
C GLN A 67 -2.84 7.50 10.04
N GLY A 68 -1.71 7.29 9.37
CA GLY A 68 -0.71 6.31 9.81
C GLY A 68 -1.28 4.88 9.91
N THR A 69 -2.14 4.51 8.97
CA THR A 69 -2.89 3.23 9.04
C THR A 69 -2.11 2.07 8.44
N LEU A 70 -2.55 0.85 8.72
CA LEU A 70 -1.97 -0.38 8.16
C LEU A 70 -1.85 -0.33 6.63
N LEU A 71 -2.75 0.40 5.98
CA LEU A 71 -2.84 0.54 4.53
C LEU A 71 -2.19 1.83 3.99
N ALA A 72 -1.36 2.52 4.77
CA ALA A 72 -0.74 3.79 4.37
C ALA A 72 0.06 3.70 3.05
N MET A 73 0.73 2.57 2.80
CA MET A 73 1.45 2.34 1.53
C MET A 73 0.51 1.95 0.37
N SER A 74 -0.73 1.56 0.66
CA SER A 74 -1.76 1.19 -0.30
C SER A 74 -1.27 0.19 -1.38
N ILE A 75 -1.77 0.32 -2.62
CA ILE A 75 -1.38 -0.45 -3.81
C ILE A 75 -0.09 0.09 -4.47
N THR A 76 0.45 1.22 -3.99
CA THR A 76 1.57 1.93 -4.62
C THR A 76 2.82 1.07 -4.86
N PRO A 77 3.28 0.21 -3.92
CA PRO A 77 4.43 -0.66 -4.15
C PRO A 77 4.22 -1.62 -5.32
N TYR A 78 2.98 -2.09 -5.51
CA TYR A 78 2.62 -2.96 -6.63
C TYR A 78 2.56 -2.21 -7.95
N ILE A 79 1.99 -1.00 -7.97
CA ILE A 79 2.00 -0.13 -9.16
C ILE A 79 3.44 0.12 -9.60
N ASN A 80 4.31 0.53 -8.68
CA ASN A 80 5.72 0.79 -8.97
C ASN A 80 6.45 -0.47 -9.47
N ALA A 81 6.23 -1.62 -8.82
CA ALA A 81 6.79 -2.89 -9.28
C ALA A 81 6.33 -3.24 -10.71
N SER A 82 5.05 -3.04 -11.01
CA SER A 82 4.50 -3.35 -12.33
C SER A 82 5.12 -2.48 -13.43
N ILE A 83 5.34 -1.19 -13.15
CA ILE A 83 6.02 -0.27 -14.07
C ILE A 83 7.49 -0.69 -14.26
N ILE A 84 8.19 -1.03 -13.18
CA ILE A 84 9.58 -1.51 -13.24
C ILE A 84 9.67 -2.78 -14.09
N ILE A 85 8.80 -3.77 -13.86
CA ILE A 85 8.79 -5.00 -14.64
C ILE A 85 8.42 -4.74 -16.10
N GLN A 86 7.48 -3.83 -16.39
CA GLN A 86 7.16 -3.43 -17.76
C GLN A 86 8.37 -2.81 -18.46
N LEU A 87 9.12 -1.93 -17.79
CA LEU A 87 10.35 -1.36 -18.35
C LEU A 87 11.44 -2.43 -18.54
N LEU A 88 11.60 -3.34 -17.58
CA LEU A 88 12.55 -4.45 -17.67
C LEU A 88 12.19 -5.45 -18.76
N THR A 89 10.91 -5.65 -19.09
CA THR A 89 10.51 -6.50 -20.22
C THR A 89 10.96 -5.94 -21.57
N VAL A 90 11.18 -4.63 -21.68
CA VAL A 90 11.76 -4.00 -22.89
C VAL A 90 13.29 -4.07 -22.88
N ALA A 91 13.90 -3.99 -21.71
CA ALA A 91 15.37 -3.97 -21.57
C ALA A 91 16.02 -5.37 -21.57
N ILE A 92 15.31 -6.41 -21.11
CA ILE A 92 15.84 -7.76 -20.88
C ILE A 92 15.17 -8.77 -21.84
N PRO A 93 15.90 -9.32 -22.83
CA PRO A 93 15.33 -10.21 -23.86
C PRO A 93 14.63 -11.47 -23.30
N PRO A 94 15.13 -12.12 -22.22
CA PRO A 94 14.40 -13.21 -21.56
C PRO A 94 12.99 -12.83 -21.05
N LEU A 95 12.83 -11.64 -20.47
CA LEU A 95 11.53 -11.16 -19.98
C LEU A 95 10.60 -10.78 -21.13
N GLU A 96 11.16 -10.25 -22.21
CA GLU A 96 10.41 -9.97 -23.45
C GLU A 96 9.82 -11.26 -24.06
N ARG A 97 10.62 -12.33 -24.11
CA ARG A 97 10.17 -13.65 -24.59
C ARG A 97 9.05 -14.22 -23.72
N LEU A 98 9.21 -14.15 -22.39
CA LEU A 98 8.16 -14.51 -21.44
C LEU A 98 6.87 -13.70 -21.64
N SER A 99 6.95 -12.43 -22.01
CA SER A 99 5.77 -11.61 -22.31
C SER A 99 5.05 -12.07 -23.59
N LYS A 100 5.81 -12.61 -24.55
CA LYS A 100 5.33 -13.10 -25.85
C LYS A 100 4.80 -14.55 -25.81
N GLU A 101 5.05 -15.30 -24.73
CA GLU A 101 4.57 -16.68 -24.52
C GLU A 101 3.05 -16.82 -24.26
N GLY A 102 2.29 -15.71 -24.30
CA GLY A 102 0.82 -15.73 -24.15
C GLY A 102 0.35 -15.74 -22.69
N GLU A 103 -0.72 -16.47 -22.37
CA GLU A 103 -1.34 -16.46 -21.03
C GLU A 103 -0.41 -17.00 -19.93
N GLU A 104 0.33 -18.07 -20.19
CA GLU A 104 1.26 -18.65 -19.21
C GLU A 104 2.42 -17.69 -18.88
N GLY A 105 2.95 -17.03 -19.92
CA GLY A 105 3.99 -16.01 -19.79
C GLY A 105 3.53 -14.81 -18.96
N ARG A 106 2.32 -14.31 -19.24
CA ARG A 106 1.69 -13.24 -18.44
C ARG A 106 1.50 -13.62 -16.97
N LYS A 107 1.11 -14.87 -16.68
CA LYS A 107 1.01 -15.36 -15.29
C LYS A 107 2.36 -15.38 -14.60
N LYS A 108 3.44 -15.78 -15.28
CA LYS A 108 4.81 -15.75 -14.72
C LYS A 108 5.27 -14.32 -14.44
N ILE A 109 5.06 -13.39 -15.36
CA ILE A 109 5.39 -11.97 -15.18
C ILE A 109 4.62 -11.36 -14.01
N ASN A 110 3.34 -11.71 -13.86
CA ASN A 110 2.53 -11.25 -12.73
C ASN A 110 3.10 -11.77 -11.39
N LYS A 111 3.49 -13.04 -11.32
CA LYS A 111 4.17 -13.59 -10.12
C LYS A 111 5.46 -12.84 -9.80
N ILE A 112 6.30 -12.58 -10.81
CA ILE A 112 7.54 -11.80 -10.64
C ILE A 112 7.22 -10.41 -10.09
N THR A 113 6.24 -9.73 -10.69
CA THR A 113 5.79 -8.39 -10.25
C THR A 113 5.36 -8.38 -8.80
N LYS A 114 4.63 -9.41 -8.34
CA LYS A 114 4.24 -9.54 -6.93
C LYS A 114 5.44 -9.70 -6.00
N PHE A 115 6.40 -10.56 -6.34
CA PHE A 115 7.62 -10.71 -5.53
C PHE A 115 8.46 -9.43 -5.51
N THR A 116 8.60 -8.75 -6.65
CA THR A 116 9.27 -7.46 -6.73
C THR A 116 8.55 -6.42 -5.89
N SER A 117 7.22 -6.38 -5.91
CA SER A 117 6.42 -5.45 -5.10
C SER A 117 6.59 -5.69 -3.60
N LEU A 118 6.72 -6.94 -3.16
CA LEU A 118 6.99 -7.26 -1.76
C LEU A 118 8.38 -6.74 -1.34
N GLY A 119 9.40 -6.94 -2.18
CA GLY A 119 10.74 -6.42 -1.93
C GLY A 119 10.76 -4.88 -1.86
N ILE A 120 10.07 -4.21 -2.79
CA ILE A 120 9.93 -2.76 -2.79
C ILE A 120 9.16 -2.29 -1.55
N ALA A 121 8.09 -2.98 -1.15
CA ALA A 121 7.30 -2.66 0.02
C ALA A 121 8.14 -2.72 1.30
N VAL A 122 9.02 -3.72 1.45
CA VAL A 122 9.94 -3.81 2.60
C VAL A 122 10.89 -2.62 2.62
N ILE A 123 11.54 -2.31 1.49
CA ILE A 123 12.47 -1.17 1.40
C ILE A 123 11.75 0.14 1.69
N GLN A 124 10.57 0.33 1.13
CA GLN A 124 9.76 1.53 1.32
C GLN A 124 9.27 1.66 2.76
N ALA A 125 8.86 0.57 3.40
CA ALA A 125 8.44 0.57 4.81
C ALA A 125 9.61 0.94 5.74
N VAL A 126 10.82 0.44 5.46
CA VAL A 126 12.04 0.80 6.19
C VAL A 126 12.39 2.27 5.99
N ALA A 127 12.36 2.76 4.74
CA ALA A 127 12.60 4.17 4.44
C ALA A 127 11.57 5.09 5.12
N PHE A 128 10.31 4.68 5.14
CA PHE A 128 9.24 5.39 5.84
C PHE A 128 9.48 5.41 7.36
N TYR A 129 9.88 4.29 7.95
CA TYR A 129 10.26 4.22 9.37
C TYR A 129 11.42 5.17 9.71
N PHE A 130 12.48 5.20 8.90
CA PHE A 130 13.60 6.13 9.12
C PHE A 130 13.19 7.59 8.96
N THR A 131 12.29 7.89 8.02
CA THR A 131 11.74 9.24 7.83
C THR A 131 10.92 9.66 9.06
N LEU A 132 10.09 8.76 9.60
CA LEU A 132 9.33 8.99 10.82
C LEU A 132 10.21 9.11 12.06
N ARG A 133 11.30 8.33 12.14
CA ARG A 133 12.30 8.41 13.21
C ARG A 133 13.09 9.73 13.18
N GLY A 134 13.31 10.30 12.00
CA GLY A 134 13.92 11.62 11.84
C GLY A 134 13.10 12.76 12.45
N GLY A 135 11.84 12.49 12.82
CA GLY A 135 10.92 13.43 13.44
C GLY A 135 10.31 14.41 12.44
N ALA A 136 9.18 14.98 12.82
CA ALA A 136 8.59 16.11 12.11
C ALA A 136 9.25 17.40 12.60
N ARG A 137 9.88 18.18 11.72
CA ARG A 137 10.24 19.56 12.04
C ARG A 137 9.05 20.45 11.72
N THR A 138 8.17 20.63 12.70
CA THR A 138 7.10 21.61 12.66
C THR A 138 7.56 22.95 13.24
N GLU A 139 6.87 24.04 12.90
CA GLU A 139 7.15 25.42 13.33
C GLU A 139 7.22 25.58 14.87
N TYR A 140 6.65 24.61 15.63
CA TYR A 140 6.58 24.57 17.10
C TYR A 140 7.60 23.62 17.76
N GLY A 141 8.52 23.00 17.00
CA GLY A 141 9.55 22.08 17.51
C GLY A 141 9.55 20.71 16.81
N VAL A 142 10.35 19.77 17.35
CA VAL A 142 10.41 18.39 16.87
C VAL A 142 9.31 17.59 17.55
N THR A 143 8.22 17.30 16.84
CA THR A 143 7.20 16.35 17.31
C THR A 143 7.73 14.93 17.10
N GLU A 144 7.89 14.18 18.19
CA GLU A 144 8.20 12.76 18.12
C GLU A 144 6.99 12.02 17.51
N LEU A 145 7.15 11.59 16.26
CA LEU A 145 6.14 10.83 15.52
C LEU A 145 6.07 9.35 15.94
N LEU A 146 7.09 8.91 16.68
CA LEU A 146 7.19 7.58 17.26
C LEU A 146 7.00 7.67 18.77
N LYS A 147 6.15 6.79 19.32
CA LYS A 147 5.91 6.71 20.78
C LYS A 147 7.15 6.29 21.59
N TYR A 148 8.18 5.76 20.92
CA TYR A 148 9.48 5.41 21.49
C TYR A 148 10.58 6.23 20.78
N GLY A 149 10.86 7.42 21.30
CA GLY A 149 11.87 8.36 20.80
C GLY A 149 13.30 8.11 21.28
N GLU A 150 14.17 9.11 21.11
CA GLU A 150 15.57 9.11 21.56
C GLU A 150 15.64 9.10 23.10
N GLY A 151 15.84 7.92 23.69
CA GLY A 151 15.99 7.74 25.14
C GLY A 151 15.38 6.48 25.72
N SER A 152 14.54 5.75 24.96
CA SER A 152 14.00 4.45 25.37
C SER A 152 14.96 3.29 25.03
N ASP A 153 14.93 2.21 25.81
CA ASP A 153 15.72 0.98 25.61
C ASP A 153 15.84 0.59 24.13
N MET A 154 17.08 0.35 23.69
CA MET A 154 17.43 -0.01 22.31
C MET A 154 16.59 -1.19 21.77
N PHE A 155 16.15 -2.09 22.66
CA PHE A 155 15.26 -3.21 22.37
C PHE A 155 13.84 -2.77 21.97
N ALA A 156 13.27 -1.75 22.64
CA ALA A 156 11.94 -1.23 22.32
C ALA A 156 11.92 -0.49 20.98
N GLN A 157 13.00 0.19 20.62
CA GLN A 157 13.16 0.84 19.31
C GLN A 157 13.24 -0.17 18.17
N VAL A 158 13.98 -1.27 18.35
CA VAL A 158 14.10 -2.32 17.32
C VAL A 158 12.78 -3.09 17.18
N LEU A 159 12.11 -3.42 18.29
CA LEU A 159 10.81 -4.08 18.25
C LEU A 159 9.72 -3.21 17.60
N SER A 160 9.67 -1.92 17.91
CA SER A 160 8.71 -1.01 17.27
C SER A 160 9.01 -0.85 15.78
N ALA A 161 10.28 -0.73 15.37
CA ALA A 161 10.68 -0.71 13.96
C ALA A 161 10.21 -1.96 13.19
N ILE A 162 10.51 -3.15 13.73
CA ILE A 162 10.10 -4.42 13.13
C ILE A 162 8.59 -4.51 13.05
N THR A 163 7.88 -4.11 14.10
CA THR A 163 6.41 -4.16 14.13
C THR A 163 5.80 -3.22 13.09
N ILE A 164 6.29 -1.98 12.98
CA ILE A 164 5.83 -1.00 12.01
C ILE A 164 6.08 -1.49 10.58
N VAL A 165 7.29 -1.97 10.29
CA VAL A 165 7.64 -2.51 8.97
C VAL A 165 6.78 -3.72 8.63
N ALA A 166 6.62 -4.66 9.58
CA ALA A 166 5.78 -5.83 9.38
C ALA A 166 4.31 -5.44 9.14
N CYS A 167 3.78 -4.46 9.86
CA CYS A 167 2.44 -3.92 9.67
C CYS A 167 2.26 -3.34 8.25
N PHE A 168 3.16 -2.48 7.79
CA PHE A 168 3.04 -1.89 6.45
C PHE A 168 3.22 -2.92 5.33
N VAL A 169 4.15 -3.87 5.49
CA VAL A 169 4.35 -4.96 4.52
C VAL A 169 3.14 -5.90 4.49
N ALA A 170 2.57 -6.22 5.66
CA ALA A 170 1.36 -7.01 5.76
C ALA A 170 0.16 -6.29 5.11
N GLY A 171 -0.02 -4.99 5.38
CA GLY A 171 -1.07 -4.19 4.76
C GLY A 171 -0.96 -4.14 3.24
N ALA A 172 0.23 -3.87 2.70
CA ALA A 172 0.47 -3.88 1.26
C ALA A 172 0.21 -5.28 0.64
N SER A 173 0.64 -6.35 1.31
CA SER A 173 0.42 -7.72 0.84
C SER A 173 -1.05 -8.11 0.81
N VAL A 174 -1.82 -7.71 1.84
CA VAL A 174 -3.27 -7.93 1.91
C VAL A 174 -3.99 -7.20 0.78
N ILE A 175 -3.58 -5.96 0.46
CA ILE A 175 -4.17 -5.21 -0.66
C ILE A 175 -3.93 -5.91 -1.99
N ILE A 176 -2.70 -6.38 -2.24
CA ILE A 176 -2.38 -7.11 -3.48
C ILE A 176 -3.25 -8.37 -3.58
N TRP A 177 -3.39 -9.11 -2.47
CA TRP A 177 -4.22 -10.30 -2.41
C TRP A 177 -5.71 -10.00 -2.64
N LEU A 178 -6.24 -8.92 -2.05
CA LEU A 178 -7.62 -8.47 -2.30
C LEU A 178 -7.82 -8.06 -3.77
N GLY A 179 -6.83 -7.41 -4.37
CA GLY A 179 -6.86 -7.03 -5.79
C GLY A 179 -6.96 -8.25 -6.71
N ASP A 180 -6.20 -9.31 -6.43
CA ASP A 180 -6.30 -10.57 -7.18
C ASP A 180 -7.70 -11.19 -7.07
N ARG A 181 -8.29 -11.15 -5.88
CA ARG A 181 -9.62 -11.71 -5.62
C ARG A 181 -10.73 -10.98 -6.36
N ILE A 182 -10.59 -9.68 -6.61
CA ILE A 182 -11.55 -8.93 -7.45
C ILE A 182 -11.43 -9.37 -8.92
N ASN A 183 -10.24 -9.73 -9.36
CA ASN A 183 -9.94 -10.04 -10.76
C ASN A 183 -10.31 -11.48 -11.16
N GLU A 184 -10.37 -12.41 -10.19
CA GLU A 184 -10.91 -13.77 -10.34
C GLU A 184 -12.46 -13.77 -10.38
#